data_AF-A0A966RQ03-F1
#
_entry.id   AF-A0A966RQ03-F1
#
_cell.length_a   1.000
_cell.length_b   1.000
_cell.length_c   1.000
_cell.angle_alpha   90.00
_cell.angle_beta   90.00
_cell.angle_gamma   90.00
#
_symmetry.space_group_name_H-M   'P 1'
#
loop_
_entity.id
_entity.type
_entity.pdbx_description
1 polymer ?
#
loop_
_entity_poly.entity_id
_entity_poly.type
_entity_poly.pdbx_seq_one_letter_code
_entity_poly.pdbx_strand_id
1 'polypeptide(L)'
;MLAELAQQVEAHPGKHCSAEDYQRCLRRDILPYFGERYLEDLTAADIAQFESWRNRQLRQAPKSSTLRNYAAAWNRLIDYAHKTGSLSLQAQVPRLTVRGVAGRARAAFSAEEVTRLLAHMAVWRGGSHRRMEAEMRPLVCDYAQFLLYTGIRQGTEAMRLCWHHLAWHWVDGQRYLRVWVDGKTG
;
A
#
# COMPACT_ATOMS: atom_id res chain seq x y z
N MET A 1 -19.62 4.64 -20.54
CA MET A 1 -19.48 3.24 -20.07
C MET A 1 -18.29 3.00 -19.13
N LEU A 2 -17.01 3.01 -19.55
CA LEU A 2 -15.86 2.78 -18.65
C LEU A 2 -15.60 3.90 -17.61
N ALA A 3 -15.78 5.16 -18.00
CA ALA A 3 -15.63 6.31 -17.10
C ALA A 3 -16.71 6.35 -15.99
N GLU A 4 -17.95 5.96 -16.31
CA GLU A 4 -19.05 5.84 -15.35
C GLU A 4 -18.82 4.68 -14.38
N LEU A 5 -18.32 3.54 -14.89
CA LEU A 5 -17.92 2.40 -14.06
C LEU A 5 -16.80 2.80 -13.07
N ALA A 6 -15.85 3.63 -13.49
CA ALA A 6 -14.79 4.13 -12.62
C ALA A 6 -15.29 5.11 -11.54
N GLN A 7 -16.19 6.04 -11.88
CA GLN A 7 -16.83 6.94 -10.90
C GLN A 7 -17.60 6.17 -9.81
N GLN A 8 -18.16 5.01 -10.13
CA GLN A 8 -18.92 4.21 -9.16
C GLN A 8 -18.02 3.30 -8.29
N VAL A 9 -16.89 2.83 -8.84
CA VAL A 9 -15.80 2.22 -8.05
C VAL A 9 -15.19 3.24 -7.09
N GLU A 10 -15.19 4.53 -7.46
CA GLU A 10 -14.79 5.62 -6.59
C GLU A 10 -15.80 5.93 -5.48
N ALA A 11 -17.09 5.77 -5.75
CA ALA A 11 -18.17 5.96 -4.77
C ALA A 11 -18.21 4.86 -3.69
N HIS A 12 -17.64 3.68 -3.97
CA HIS A 12 -17.55 2.56 -3.03
C HIS A 12 -16.10 2.13 -2.77
N PRO A 13 -15.24 3.03 -2.23
CA PRO A 13 -13.88 2.68 -1.92
C PRO A 13 -13.91 1.67 -0.77
N GLY A 14 -13.46 0.43 -1.02
CA GLY A 14 -13.22 -0.51 0.08
C GLY A 14 -12.30 0.15 1.13
N LYS A 15 -12.47 -0.22 2.41
CA LYS A 15 -11.88 0.39 3.62
C LYS A 15 -10.34 0.57 3.68
N HIS A 16 -9.59 0.30 2.62
CA HIS A 16 -8.13 0.21 2.63
C HIS A 16 -7.47 1.04 1.53
N CYS A 17 -6.26 1.56 1.81
CA CYS A 17 -5.34 2.27 0.91
C CYS A 17 -5.17 1.64 -0.50
N SER A 18 -5.43 0.34 -0.64
CA SER A 18 -5.53 -0.33 -1.94
C SER A 18 -6.59 0.25 -2.88
N ALA A 19 -7.65 0.88 -2.36
CA ALA A 19 -8.70 1.49 -3.17
C ALA A 19 -8.16 2.70 -3.95
N GLU A 20 -7.35 3.55 -3.31
CA GLU A 20 -6.71 4.71 -3.95
C GLU A 20 -5.72 4.26 -5.03
N ASP A 21 -4.93 3.22 -4.76
CA ASP A 21 -4.00 2.64 -5.74
C ASP A 21 -4.73 2.14 -7.00
N TYR A 22 -5.89 1.52 -6.84
CA TYR A 22 -6.68 1.01 -7.97
C TYR A 22 -7.34 2.13 -8.75
N GLN A 23 -7.92 3.12 -8.06
CA GLN A 23 -8.47 4.32 -8.69
C GLN A 23 -7.40 5.05 -9.50
N ARG A 24 -6.18 5.15 -8.97
CA ARG A 24 -5.05 5.73 -9.69
C ARG A 24 -4.72 4.95 -10.97
N CYS A 25 -4.67 3.62 -10.90
CA CYS A 25 -4.43 2.78 -12.09
C CYS A 25 -5.52 2.98 -13.15
N LEU A 26 -6.79 3.07 -12.72
CA LEU A 26 -7.93 3.29 -13.61
C LEU A 26 -7.85 4.66 -14.28
N ARG A 27 -7.78 5.73 -13.48
CA ARG A 27 -7.80 7.13 -13.97
C ARG A 27 -6.60 7.47 -14.83
N ARG A 28 -5.40 7.02 -14.46
CA ARG A 28 -4.17 7.45 -15.13
C ARG A 28 -3.90 6.65 -16.41
N ASP A 29 -4.20 5.36 -16.41
CA ASP A 29 -3.67 4.46 -17.45
C ASP A 29 -4.78 3.69 -18.17
N ILE A 30 -5.68 3.00 -17.45
CA ILE A 30 -6.66 2.11 -18.07
C ILE A 30 -7.72 2.91 -18.85
N LEU A 31 -8.38 3.88 -18.21
CA LEU A 31 -9.44 4.65 -18.85
C LEU A 31 -8.93 5.52 -20.00
N PRO A 32 -7.80 6.26 -19.87
CA PRO A 32 -7.31 7.07 -20.98
C PRO A 32 -6.84 6.24 -22.18
N TYR A 33 -6.40 5.00 -21.95
CA TYR A 33 -5.95 4.13 -23.04
C TYR A 33 -7.11 3.47 -23.79
N PHE A 34 -8.06 2.86 -23.06
CA PHE A 34 -9.19 2.16 -23.70
C PHE A 34 -10.31 3.11 -24.11
N GLY A 35 -10.44 4.27 -23.46
CA GLY A 35 -11.40 5.31 -23.81
C GLY A 35 -12.83 4.79 -23.85
N GLU A 36 -13.45 4.89 -25.03
CA GLU A 36 -14.84 4.49 -25.29
C GLU A 36 -14.98 3.03 -25.78
N ARG A 37 -13.88 2.26 -25.87
CA ARG A 37 -13.97 0.86 -26.29
C ARG A 37 -14.82 0.03 -25.33
N TYR A 38 -15.63 -0.87 -25.87
CA TYR A 38 -16.40 -1.82 -25.09
C TYR A 38 -15.49 -2.95 -24.59
N LEU A 39 -15.74 -3.42 -23.36
CA LEU A 39 -14.98 -4.53 -22.77
C LEU A 39 -15.14 -5.84 -23.55
N GLU A 40 -16.29 -6.04 -24.21
CA GLU A 40 -16.62 -7.23 -25.01
C GLU A 40 -15.77 -7.36 -26.27
N ASP A 41 -15.35 -6.23 -26.84
CA ASP A 41 -14.58 -6.19 -28.09
C ASP A 41 -13.07 -6.34 -27.85
N LEU A 42 -12.63 -6.35 -26.59
CA LEU A 42 -11.21 -6.39 -26.26
C LEU A 42 -10.63 -7.78 -26.49
N THR A 43 -9.56 -7.83 -27.27
CA THR A 43 -8.81 -9.05 -27.53
C THR A 43 -7.56 -9.15 -26.65
N ALA A 44 -6.96 -10.34 -26.59
CA ALA A 44 -5.66 -10.50 -25.92
C ALA A 44 -4.56 -9.63 -26.56
N ALA A 45 -4.68 -9.32 -27.86
CA ALA A 45 -3.76 -8.43 -28.55
C ALA A 45 -3.90 -6.97 -28.08
N ASP A 46 -5.13 -6.51 -27.81
CA ASP A 46 -5.36 -5.18 -27.25
C ASP A 46 -4.78 -5.04 -25.85
N ILE A 47 -4.89 -6.07 -25.01
CA ILE A 47 -4.25 -6.10 -23.69
C ILE A 47 -2.72 -6.04 -23.82
N ALA A 48 -2.12 -6.81 -24.74
CA ALA A 48 -0.68 -6.77 -24.95
C ALA A 48 -0.19 -5.38 -25.42
N GLN A 49 -0.97 -4.70 -26.26
CA GLN A 49 -0.70 -3.33 -26.68
C GLN A 49 -0.82 -2.34 -25.52
N PHE A 50 -1.84 -2.48 -24.67
CA PHE A 50 -1.99 -1.70 -23.44
C PHE A 50 -0.80 -1.89 -22.51
N GLU A 51 -0.38 -3.13 -22.27
CA GLU A 51 0.76 -3.42 -21.38
C GLU A 51 2.05 -2.81 -21.91
N SER A 52 2.27 -2.86 -23.23
CA SER A 52 3.40 -2.23 -23.90
C SER A 52 3.37 -0.71 -23.76
N TRP A 53 2.21 -0.08 -23.97
CA TRP A 53 2.01 1.35 -23.79
C TRP A 53 2.23 1.79 -22.34
N ARG A 54 1.63 1.08 -21.37
CA ARG A 54 1.78 1.33 -19.93
C ARG A 54 3.26 1.25 -19.52
N ASN A 55 4.00 0.26 -20.01
CA ASN A 55 5.42 0.11 -19.69
C ASN A 55 6.25 1.29 -20.23
N ARG A 56 5.90 1.83 -21.41
CA ARG A 56 6.51 3.06 -21.94
C ARG A 56 6.20 4.27 -21.06
N GLN A 57 4.95 4.41 -20.60
CA GLN A 57 4.54 5.50 -19.69
C GLN A 57 5.27 5.45 -18.35
N LEU A 58 5.45 4.25 -17.79
CA LEU A 58 6.17 4.07 -16.52
C LEU A 58 7.68 4.30 -16.64
N ARG A 59 8.23 4.38 -17.86
CA ARG A 59 9.67 4.51 -18.17
C ARG A 59 10.56 3.46 -17.48
N GLN A 60 9.97 2.38 -17.00
CA GLN A 60 10.64 1.29 -16.29
C GLN A 60 9.81 0.01 -16.40
N ALA A 61 10.46 -1.14 -16.30
CA ALA A 61 9.77 -2.42 -16.22
C ALA A 61 8.97 -2.49 -14.90
N PRO A 62 7.64 -2.71 -14.96
CA PRO A 62 6.83 -2.72 -13.76
C PRO A 62 7.17 -3.91 -12.85
N LYS A 63 7.13 -3.66 -11.54
CA LYS A 63 7.25 -4.71 -10.53
C LYS A 63 5.98 -5.56 -10.51
N SER A 64 6.13 -6.82 -10.13
CA SER A 64 4.97 -7.74 -9.97
C SER A 64 3.89 -7.19 -9.02
N SER A 65 4.28 -6.44 -7.98
CA SER A 65 3.31 -5.77 -7.08
C SER A 65 2.49 -4.70 -7.78
N THR A 66 3.12 -3.92 -8.66
CA THR A 66 2.45 -2.90 -9.46
C THR A 66 1.48 -3.54 -10.44
N LEU A 67 1.90 -4.61 -11.12
CA LEU A 67 1.03 -5.36 -12.05
C LEU A 67 -0.18 -5.98 -11.34
N ARG A 68 0.00 -6.48 -10.12
CA ARG A 68 -1.12 -6.97 -9.29
C ARG A 68 -2.13 -5.87 -8.99
N ASN A 69 -1.70 -4.63 -8.76
CA ASN A 69 -2.62 -3.51 -8.58
C ASN A 69 -3.42 -3.22 -9.85
N TYR A 70 -2.78 -3.25 -11.03
CA TYR A 70 -3.49 -3.12 -12.31
C TYR A 70 -4.49 -4.24 -12.52
N ALA A 71 -4.09 -5.50 -12.32
CA ALA A 71 -4.97 -6.65 -12.50
C ALA A 71 -6.15 -6.61 -11.53
N ALA A 72 -5.93 -6.22 -10.27
CA ALA A 72 -7.00 -6.04 -9.30
C ALA A 72 -7.98 -4.92 -9.71
N ALA A 73 -7.46 -3.79 -10.19
CA ALA A 73 -8.29 -2.69 -10.69
C ALA A 73 -9.11 -3.10 -11.91
N TRP A 74 -8.50 -3.83 -12.84
CA TRP A 74 -9.14 -4.37 -14.04
C TRP A 74 -10.24 -5.38 -13.71
N ASN A 75 -9.95 -6.34 -12.84
CA ASN A 75 -10.95 -7.33 -12.43
C ASN A 75 -12.13 -6.68 -11.72
N ARG A 76 -11.91 -5.67 -10.87
CA ARG A 76 -13.00 -4.92 -10.24
C ARG A 76 -13.89 -4.20 -11.25
N LEU A 77 -13.30 -3.68 -12.32
CA LEU A 77 -14.02 -3.03 -13.41
C LEU A 77 -14.92 -4.03 -14.15
N ILE A 78 -14.38 -5.22 -14.45
CA ILE A 78 -15.13 -6.32 -15.07
C ILE A 78 -16.26 -6.82 -14.15
N ASP A 79 -15.94 -7.10 -12.88
CA ASP A 79 -16.92 -7.56 -11.89
C ASP A 79 -18.06 -6.57 -11.73
N TYR A 80 -17.74 -5.27 -11.77
CA TYR A 80 -18.75 -4.21 -11.69
C TYR A 80 -19.61 -4.15 -12.98
N ALA A 81 -18.99 -4.26 -14.16
CA ALA A 81 -19.72 -4.29 -15.43
C ALA A 81 -20.69 -5.47 -15.55
N HIS A 82 -20.33 -6.64 -15.02
CA HIS A 82 -21.26 -7.78 -14.91
C HIS A 82 -22.42 -7.49 -13.95
N LYS A 83 -22.15 -6.88 -12.78
CA LYS A 83 -23.18 -6.54 -11.80
C LYS A 83 -24.20 -5.52 -12.31
N THR A 84 -23.78 -4.57 -13.13
CA THR A 84 -24.66 -3.55 -13.71
C THR A 84 -25.40 -4.02 -14.96
N GLY A 85 -25.14 -5.24 -15.44
CA GLY A 85 -25.71 -5.76 -16.69
C GLY A 85 -25.15 -5.09 -17.95
N SER A 86 -24.07 -4.32 -17.83
CA SER A 86 -23.38 -3.68 -18.96
C SER A 86 -22.48 -4.65 -19.74
N LEU A 87 -22.24 -5.83 -19.17
CA LEU A 87 -21.45 -6.90 -19.75
C LEU A 87 -22.19 -8.23 -19.54
N SER A 88 -22.42 -8.99 -20.61
CA SER A 88 -23.03 -10.32 -20.50
C SER A 88 -22.24 -11.21 -19.53
N LEU A 89 -22.91 -11.98 -18.67
CA LEU A 89 -22.26 -12.89 -17.71
C LEU A 89 -21.37 -13.95 -18.37
N GLN A 90 -21.56 -14.20 -19.66
CA GLN A 90 -20.77 -15.16 -20.46
C GLN A 90 -19.63 -14.50 -21.25
N ALA A 91 -19.54 -13.17 -21.28
CA ALA A 91 -18.50 -12.47 -22.00
C ALA A 91 -17.13 -12.74 -21.38
N GLN A 92 -16.20 -13.25 -22.20
CA GLN A 92 -14.82 -13.50 -21.77
C GLN A 92 -13.94 -12.28 -22.05
N VAL A 93 -13.75 -11.44 -21.02
CA VAL A 93 -12.82 -10.31 -21.11
C VAL A 93 -11.39 -10.79 -20.79
N PRO A 94 -10.40 -10.49 -21.64
CA PRO A 94 -9.01 -10.85 -21.38
C PRO A 94 -8.47 -10.24 -20.07
N ARG A 95 -7.61 -10.98 -19.37
CA ARG A 95 -7.02 -10.56 -18.09
C ARG A 95 -5.65 -9.91 -18.29
N LEU A 96 -5.32 -8.96 -17.42
CA LEU A 96 -3.98 -8.35 -17.36
C LEU A 96 -2.94 -9.32 -16.76
N THR A 97 -1.71 -9.25 -17.28
CA THR A 97 -0.58 -10.04 -16.81
C THR A 97 -0.07 -9.52 -15.47
N VAL A 98 0.18 -10.44 -14.53
CA VAL A 98 0.73 -10.14 -13.19
C VAL A 98 2.22 -10.45 -13.04
N ARG A 99 2.83 -11.08 -14.06
CA ARG A 99 4.26 -11.43 -14.06
C ARG A 99 5.09 -10.22 -14.46
N GLY A 100 5.88 -9.71 -13.54
CA GLY A 100 6.80 -8.61 -13.76
C GLY A 100 8.10 -8.81 -12.98
N VAL A 101 8.88 -7.75 -12.86
CA VAL A 101 10.16 -7.81 -12.12
C VAL A 101 9.88 -8.15 -10.65
N ALA A 102 10.60 -9.12 -10.12
CA ALA A 102 10.51 -9.48 -8.70
C ALA A 102 10.95 -8.29 -7.83
N GLY A 103 10.23 -8.07 -6.73
CA GLY A 103 10.65 -7.09 -5.74
C GLY A 103 11.95 -7.56 -5.07
N ARG A 104 12.91 -6.65 -4.89
CA ARG A 104 14.06 -6.90 -4.00
C ARG A 104 13.66 -6.53 -2.59
N ALA A 105 14.09 -7.34 -1.62
CA ALA A 105 13.99 -6.98 -0.21
C ALA A 105 14.73 -5.66 0.03
N ARG A 106 14.17 -4.80 0.89
CA ARG A 106 14.86 -3.57 1.31
C ARG A 106 15.99 -3.98 2.25
N ALA A 107 17.11 -3.25 2.19
CA ALA A 107 18.19 -3.46 3.15
C ALA A 107 17.66 -3.21 4.57
N ALA A 108 18.04 -4.10 5.50
CA ALA A 108 17.78 -3.94 6.92
C ALA A 108 19.00 -3.30 7.58
N PHE A 109 18.77 -2.59 8.69
CA PHE A 109 19.87 -2.06 9.49
C PHE A 109 20.64 -3.22 10.14
N SER A 110 21.97 -3.13 10.13
CA SER A 110 22.83 -3.98 10.95
C SER A 110 22.77 -3.58 12.42
N ALA A 111 23.19 -4.46 13.33
CA ALA A 111 23.26 -4.16 14.76
C ALA A 111 24.17 -2.95 15.06
N GLU A 112 25.25 -2.80 14.29
CA GLU A 112 26.16 -1.65 14.39
C GLU A 112 25.50 -0.35 13.92
N GLU A 113 24.73 -0.40 12.83
CA GLU A 113 23.96 0.74 12.34
C GLU A 113 22.88 1.17 13.34
N VAL A 114 22.18 0.20 13.94
CA VAL A 114 21.21 0.47 15.02
C VAL A 114 21.90 1.12 16.21
N THR A 115 23.05 0.60 16.64
CA THR A 115 23.82 1.17 17.76
C THR A 115 24.23 2.61 17.48
N ARG A 116 24.77 2.88 16.29
CA ARG A 116 25.14 4.25 15.87
C ARG A 116 23.94 5.17 15.80
N LEU A 117 22.81 4.70 15.29
CA LEU A 117 21.57 5.47 15.21
C LEU A 117 21.06 5.86 16.60
N LEU A 118 21.00 4.91 17.54
CA LEU A 118 20.57 5.18 18.92
C LEU A 118 21.50 6.16 19.65
N ALA A 119 22.82 6.00 19.48
CA ALA A 119 23.80 6.93 20.04
C ALA A 119 23.62 8.35 19.48
N HIS A 120 23.38 8.48 18.18
CA HIS A 120 23.09 9.77 17.56
C HIS A 120 21.79 10.39 18.09
N MET A 121 20.72 9.60 18.20
CA MET A 121 19.43 10.05 18.73
C MET A 121 19.54 10.57 20.16
N ALA A 122 20.37 9.94 21.01
CA ALA A 122 20.59 10.35 22.39
C ALA A 122 21.18 11.76 22.51
N VAL A 123 22.03 12.17 21.56
CA VAL A 123 22.57 13.54 21.49
C VAL A 123 21.57 14.48 20.80
N TRP A 124 21.01 14.07 19.66
CA TRP A 124 20.14 14.88 18.83
C TRP A 124 18.86 15.34 19.54
N ARG A 125 18.31 14.48 20.42
CA ARG A 125 17.08 14.77 21.19
C ARG A 125 17.15 16.06 22.02
N GLY A 126 18.35 16.48 22.45
CA GLY A 126 18.55 17.69 23.27
C GLY A 126 19.10 18.90 22.51
N GLY A 127 19.47 18.75 21.23
CA GLY A 127 20.22 19.76 20.49
C GLY A 127 19.38 20.83 19.78
N SER A 128 18.22 21.24 20.31
CA SER A 128 17.37 22.25 19.69
C SER A 128 17.23 23.51 20.54
N HIS A 129 17.38 24.68 19.91
CA HIS A 129 17.09 25.98 20.52
C HIS A 129 15.65 26.46 20.28
N ARG A 130 14.90 25.80 19.38
CA ARG A 130 13.49 26.12 19.12
C ARG A 130 12.62 25.24 19.99
N ARG A 131 11.68 25.87 20.71
CA ARG A 131 10.75 25.19 21.64
C ARG A 131 10.01 24.01 21.00
N MET A 132 9.41 24.22 19.82
CA MET A 132 8.67 23.16 19.12
C MET A 132 9.56 21.95 18.81
N GLU A 133 10.78 22.17 18.34
CA GLU A 133 11.73 21.09 18.07
C GLU A 133 12.23 20.44 19.38
N ALA A 134 12.41 21.20 20.45
CA ALA A 134 12.79 20.66 21.76
C ALA A 134 11.72 19.72 22.35
N GLU A 135 10.45 20.00 22.09
CA GLU A 135 9.32 19.14 22.49
C GLU A 135 9.16 17.93 21.56
N MET A 136 9.31 18.11 20.24
CA MET A 136 9.07 17.05 19.25
C MET A 136 10.19 16.02 19.12
N ARG A 137 11.46 16.42 19.27
CA ARG A 137 12.60 15.50 19.08
C ARG A 137 12.58 14.32 20.08
N PRO A 138 12.33 14.52 21.39
CA PRO A 138 12.14 13.41 22.32
C PRO A 138 11.05 12.43 21.87
N LEU A 139 9.88 12.94 21.46
CA LEU A 139 8.76 12.12 21.02
C LEU A 139 9.11 11.28 19.78
N VAL A 140 9.79 11.86 18.81
CA VAL A 140 10.28 11.13 17.63
C VAL A 140 11.29 10.06 18.02
N CYS A 141 12.18 10.35 18.97
CA CYS A 141 13.16 9.39 19.44
C CYS A 141 12.50 8.20 20.18
N ASP A 142 11.52 8.48 21.03
CA ASP A 142 10.79 7.44 21.75
C ASP A 142 9.94 6.61 20.78
N TYR A 143 9.29 7.24 19.79
CA TYR A 143 8.55 6.56 18.74
C TYR A 143 9.43 5.65 17.87
N ALA A 144 10.58 6.15 17.41
CA ALA A 144 11.50 5.36 16.60
C ALA A 144 12.06 4.15 17.38
N GLN A 145 12.39 4.31 18.66
CA GLN A 145 12.79 3.19 19.53
C GLN A 145 11.65 2.20 19.72
N PHE A 146 10.42 2.68 19.92
CA PHE A 146 9.25 1.83 20.04
C PHE A 146 9.04 0.98 18.77
N LEU A 147 9.15 1.57 17.58
CA LEU A 147 9.10 0.84 16.31
C LEU A 147 10.22 -0.21 16.21
N LEU A 148 11.44 0.17 16.57
CA LEU A 148 12.62 -0.70 16.51
C LEU A 148 12.48 -1.93 17.42
N TYR A 149 12.04 -1.74 18.66
CA TYR A 149 11.98 -2.82 19.66
C TYR A 149 10.74 -3.70 19.57
N THR A 150 9.65 -3.20 18.99
CA THR A 150 8.39 -3.97 18.87
C THR A 150 8.16 -4.54 17.47
N GLY A 151 8.77 -3.96 16.43
CA GLY A 151 8.51 -4.32 15.04
C GLY A 151 7.10 -3.94 14.55
N ILE A 152 6.35 -3.14 15.32
CA ILE A 152 5.02 -2.66 14.95
C ILE A 152 5.08 -1.84 13.64
N ARG A 153 4.09 -2.00 12.76
CA ARG A 153 4.04 -1.24 11.51
C ARG A 153 3.72 0.23 11.80
N GLN A 154 4.62 1.09 11.36
CA GLN A 154 4.40 2.53 11.33
C GLN A 154 3.14 2.85 10.50
N GLY A 155 2.26 3.69 11.02
CA GLY A 155 0.96 3.97 10.43
C GLY A 155 -0.16 3.16 11.08
N THR A 156 -0.76 2.21 10.37
CA THR A 156 -2.05 1.62 10.75
C THR A 156 -2.08 0.94 12.12
N GLU A 157 -0.97 0.30 12.53
CA GLU A 157 -0.90 -0.40 13.81
C GLU A 157 -0.52 0.60 14.92
N ALA A 158 0.58 1.34 14.74
CA ALA A 158 1.07 2.24 15.77
C ALA A 158 0.15 3.44 16.04
N MET A 159 -0.49 4.02 15.01
CA MET A 159 -1.37 5.19 15.18
C MET A 159 -2.69 4.88 15.89
N ARG A 160 -3.09 3.60 15.97
CA ARG A 160 -4.33 3.17 16.63
C ARG A 160 -4.12 2.74 18.08
N LEU A 161 -2.88 2.82 18.57
CA LEU A 161 -2.53 2.35 19.88
C LEU A 161 -3.03 3.30 20.97
N CYS A 162 -4.04 2.85 21.71
CA CYS A 162 -4.51 3.47 22.96
C CYS A 162 -3.92 2.79 24.21
N TRP A 163 -4.02 3.47 25.37
CA TRP A 163 -3.56 2.97 26.67
C TRP A 163 -4.08 1.58 27.04
N HIS A 164 -5.32 1.24 26.70
CA HIS A 164 -5.90 -0.07 26.99
C HIS A 164 -5.18 -1.24 26.28
N HIS A 165 -4.44 -0.97 25.20
CA HIS A 165 -3.67 -1.99 24.49
C HIS A 165 -2.30 -2.27 25.11
N LEU A 166 -1.95 -1.56 26.19
CA LEU A 166 -0.67 -1.71 26.89
C LEU A 166 -0.88 -2.40 28.22
N ALA A 167 -0.12 -3.46 28.46
CA ALA A 167 -0.14 -4.17 29.73
C ALA A 167 1.26 -4.60 30.15
N TRP A 168 1.54 -4.52 31.45
CA TRP A 168 2.72 -5.16 32.00
C TRP A 168 2.52 -6.68 32.03
N HIS A 169 3.53 -7.41 31.60
CA HIS A 169 3.54 -8.86 31.57
C HIS A 169 4.83 -9.37 32.21
N TRP A 170 4.74 -10.46 32.97
CA TRP A 170 5.89 -11.05 33.65
C TRP A 170 6.18 -12.42 33.06
N VAL A 171 7.44 -12.67 32.71
CA VAL A 171 7.94 -13.97 32.26
C VAL A 171 9.24 -14.23 32.99
N ASP A 172 9.34 -15.37 33.68
CA ASP A 172 10.55 -15.80 34.41
C ASP A 172 11.13 -14.72 35.33
N GLY A 173 10.26 -13.97 36.02
CA GLY A 173 10.64 -12.89 36.94
C GLY A 173 11.05 -11.58 36.25
N GLN A 174 11.09 -11.53 34.92
CA GLN A 174 11.39 -10.33 34.14
C GLN A 174 10.10 -9.63 33.68
N ARG A 175 10.05 -8.30 33.80
CA ARG A 175 8.90 -7.48 33.38
C ARG A 175 9.05 -7.02 31.93
N TYR A 176 8.03 -7.27 31.12
CA TYR A 176 7.91 -6.88 29.72
C TYR A 176 6.68 -6.00 29.51
N LEU A 177 6.76 -5.07 28.56
CA LEU A 177 5.60 -4.35 28.05
C LEU A 177 4.96 -5.18 26.93
N ARG A 178 3.72 -5.64 27.15
CA ARG A 178 2.91 -6.27 26.11
C ARG A 178 2.11 -5.19 25.38
N VAL A 179 2.12 -5.26 24.05
CA VAL A 179 1.43 -4.34 23.16
C VAL A 179 0.47 -5.15 22.29
N TRP A 180 -0.83 -4.87 22.40
CA TRP A 180 -1.84 -5.47 21.53
C TRP A 180 -2.07 -4.59 20.30
N VAL A 181 -2.07 -5.19 19.11
CA VAL A 181 -2.24 -4.46 17.85
C VAL A 181 -3.29 -5.16 16.99
N ASP A 182 -4.19 -4.38 16.40
CA ASP A 182 -5.09 -4.87 15.36
C ASP A 182 -4.39 -4.72 14.00
N GLY A 183 -3.77 -5.81 13.57
CA GLY A 183 -2.96 -5.89 12.37
C GLY A 183 -3.80 -6.18 11.12
N LYS A 184 -3.14 -6.15 9.96
CA LYS A 184 -3.79 -6.45 8.67
C LYS A 184 -4.28 -7.91 8.54
N THR A 185 -3.97 -8.76 9.51
CA THR A 185 -4.33 -10.18 9.58
C THR A 185 -5.23 -10.53 10.75
N GLY A 186 -5.78 -9.52 11.45
CA GLY A 186 -6.40 -9.69 12.77
C GLY A 186 -5.38 -9.67 13.90
#